data_AF-A0A561EUS9-F1
#
_entry.id   AF-A0A561EUS9-F1
#
_cell.length_a   1.000
_cell.length_b   1.000
_cell.length_c   1.000
_cell.angle_alpha   90.00
_cell.angle_beta   90.00
_cell.angle_gamma   90.00
#
_symmetry.space_group_name_H-M   'P 1'
#
loop_
_entity.id
_entity.type
_entity.pdbx_description
1 polymer ?
#
loop_
_entity_poly.entity_id
_entity_poly.type
_entity_poly.pdbx_seq_one_letter_code
_entity_poly.pdbx_strand_id
1 'polypeptide(L)'
;MDADRKGRREDTPRQRLQGELRELRQLRELRAREGSRMQRTESASSGPTRSRLDQPRTARPGFITLPTYDPEAFGKLSEKIARFLGTGRFIVWMTVVVIVWVGWNTLLPSDWRFDNYPFIFLTLMLSLQASYAAPLILLAQNRQDDRDRVNMEQDRARSDRNIADTEYLTREVAALRQGLGEVATRDFIRSELQALLKDLDGHRETSDLL
;
A
#
# COMPACT_ATOMS: atom_id res chain seq x y z
N MET A 1 12.30 90.21 31.77
CA MET A 1 11.67 89.81 33.03
C MET A 1 10.31 89.23 32.66
N ASP A 2 10.00 87.96 32.78
CA ASP A 2 10.67 86.85 33.43
C ASP A 2 9.95 85.56 33.01
N ALA A 3 10.71 84.47 33.04
CA ALA A 3 10.33 83.13 33.45
C ALA A 3 8.92 82.62 33.09
N ASP A 4 8.81 81.62 32.23
CA ASP A 4 8.97 80.20 32.58
C ASP A 4 7.61 79.52 32.70
N ARG A 5 7.64 78.23 32.34
CA ARG A 5 6.73 77.17 32.75
C ARG A 5 5.45 76.90 31.97
N LYS A 6 5.57 75.77 31.26
CA LYS A 6 4.78 74.54 31.48
C LYS A 6 3.60 74.36 30.52
N GLY A 7 3.81 73.47 29.54
CA GLY A 7 2.72 72.91 28.74
C GLY A 7 3.17 71.89 27.71
N ARG A 8 4.21 71.10 28.00
CA ARG A 8 4.58 69.91 27.22
C ARG A 8 3.37 68.96 27.28
N ARG A 9 2.52 68.98 26.26
CA ARG A 9 1.38 68.07 26.13
C ARG A 9 1.93 66.65 26.03
N GLU A 10 1.68 65.86 27.06
CA GLU A 10 2.00 64.45 27.09
C GLU A 10 1.05 63.74 26.11
N ASP A 11 1.53 63.47 24.90
CA ASP A 11 0.86 62.53 23.99
C ASP A 11 0.92 61.15 24.65
N THR A 12 -0.15 60.78 25.34
CA THR A 12 -0.31 59.47 25.96
C THR A 12 0.04 58.35 24.97
N PRO A 13 0.95 57.40 25.31
CA PRO A 13 1.36 56.29 24.44
C PRO A 13 0.19 55.46 23.90
N ARG A 14 -0.91 55.39 24.67
CA ARG A 14 -2.13 54.66 24.30
C ARG A 14 -2.88 55.27 23.12
N GLN A 15 -2.81 56.59 22.92
CA GLN A 15 -3.51 57.25 21.81
C GLN A 15 -2.80 57.01 20.46
N ARG A 16 -1.47 56.95 20.46
CA ARG A 16 -0.68 56.59 19.25
C ARG A 16 -0.93 55.15 18.83
N LEU A 17 -0.98 54.23 19.80
CA LEU A 17 -1.30 52.81 19.54
C LEU A 17 -2.73 52.62 19.03
N GLN A 18 -3.69 53.43 19.49
CA GLN A 18 -5.07 53.36 18.98
C GLN A 18 -5.19 53.86 17.54
N GLY A 19 -4.38 54.84 17.13
CA GLY A 19 -4.27 55.26 15.74
C GLY A 19 -3.71 54.14 14.84
N GLU A 20 -2.58 53.57 15.23
CA GLU A 20 -1.95 52.47 14.48
C GLU A 20 -2.83 51.23 14.39
N LEU A 21 -3.54 50.84 15.45
CA LEU A 21 -4.42 49.68 15.42
C LEU A 21 -5.59 49.83 14.43
N ARG A 22 -6.02 51.07 14.17
CA ARG A 22 -7.04 51.36 13.16
C ARG A 22 -6.46 51.26 11.75
N GLU A 23 -5.26 51.77 11.53
CA GLU A 23 -4.57 51.64 10.23
C GLU A 23 -4.19 50.19 9.91
N LEU A 24 -3.75 49.42 10.91
CA LEU A 24 -3.41 48.00 10.74
C LEU A 24 -4.65 47.14 10.43
N ARG A 25 -5.81 47.48 10.99
CA ARG A 25 -7.08 46.83 10.61
C ARG A 25 -7.46 47.16 9.17
N GLN A 26 -7.34 48.44 8.76
CA GLN A 26 -7.63 48.84 7.39
C GLN A 26 -6.68 48.19 6.37
N LEU A 27 -5.39 48.09 6.67
CA LEU A 27 -4.42 47.40 5.82
C LEU A 27 -4.70 45.89 5.70
N ARG A 28 -5.15 45.25 6.78
CA ARG A 28 -5.58 43.85 6.73
C ARG A 28 -6.82 43.64 5.86
N GLU A 29 -7.78 44.54 5.93
CA GLU A 29 -9.00 44.47 5.11
C GLU A 29 -8.70 44.70 3.61
N LEU A 30 -7.80 45.62 3.28
CA LEU A 30 -7.34 45.84 1.91
C LEU A 30 -6.59 44.62 1.36
N ARG A 31 -5.69 44.04 2.16
CA ARG A 31 -4.95 42.83 1.78
C ARG A 31 -5.84 41.59 1.62
N ALA A 32 -6.88 41.46 2.45
CA ALA A 32 -7.87 40.39 2.34
C ALA A 32 -8.69 40.49 1.03
N ARG A 33 -9.03 41.73 0.63
CA ARG A 33 -9.68 42.01 -0.66
C ARG A 33 -8.77 41.76 -1.85
N GLU A 34 -7.48 42.10 -1.75
CA GLU A 34 -6.49 41.78 -2.79
C GLU A 34 -6.25 40.28 -2.95
N GLY A 35 -6.13 39.53 -1.85
CA GLY A 35 -5.97 38.07 -1.89
C GLY A 35 -7.16 37.38 -2.57
N SER A 36 -8.38 37.84 -2.30
CA SER A 36 -9.60 37.35 -2.94
C SER A 36 -9.66 37.68 -4.44
N ARG A 37 -9.12 38.83 -4.85
CA ARG A 37 -9.04 39.24 -6.26
C ARG A 37 -7.98 38.45 -7.03
N MET A 38 -6.84 38.15 -6.42
CA MET A 38 -5.80 37.28 -7.01
C MET A 38 -6.32 35.86 -7.20
N GLN A 39 -7.01 35.29 -6.21
CA GLN A 39 -7.57 33.94 -6.30
C GLN A 39 -8.67 33.81 -7.38
N ARG A 40 -9.47 34.86 -7.59
CA ARG A 40 -10.48 34.91 -8.68
C ARG A 40 -9.83 35.02 -10.06
N THR A 41 -8.65 35.62 -10.16
CA THR A 41 -7.93 35.79 -11.43
C THR A 41 -7.16 34.51 -11.80
N GLU A 42 -6.67 33.74 -10.83
CA GLU A 42 -6.09 32.41 -11.06
C GLU A 42 -7.15 31.36 -11.43
N SER A 43 -8.35 31.44 -10.86
CA SER A 43 -9.44 30.51 -11.19
C SER A 43 -9.99 30.68 -12.62
N ALA A 44 -9.71 31.83 -13.26
CA ALA A 44 -10.17 32.14 -14.62
C ALA A 44 -9.17 31.76 -15.72
N SER A 45 -7.97 31.28 -15.39
CA SER A 45 -6.95 30.84 -16.37
C SER A 45 -6.88 29.31 -16.53
N SER A 46 -8.01 28.62 -16.34
CA SER A 46 -8.20 27.28 -16.89
C SER A 46 -8.32 27.37 -18.42
N GLY A 47 -7.17 27.55 -19.08
CA GLY A 47 -7.03 27.41 -20.52
C GLY A 47 -7.44 26.00 -20.99
N PRO A 48 -7.65 25.79 -22.30
CA PRO A 48 -8.15 24.54 -22.84
C PRO A 48 -7.28 23.39 -22.34
N THR A 49 -7.93 22.43 -21.69
CA THR A 49 -7.37 21.26 -21.05
C THR A 49 -6.41 20.58 -22.03
N ARG A 50 -5.09 20.81 -21.87
CA ARG A 50 -4.08 20.03 -22.57
C ARG A 50 -4.29 18.59 -22.13
N SER A 51 -4.87 17.79 -23.02
CA SER A 51 -5.10 16.37 -22.82
C SER A 51 -3.77 15.73 -22.43
N ARG A 52 -3.63 15.37 -21.16
CA ARG A 52 -2.48 14.60 -20.66
C ARG A 52 -2.41 13.30 -21.45
N LEU A 53 -1.31 13.07 -22.15
CA LEU A 53 -1.03 11.84 -22.90
C LEU A 53 -0.70 10.64 -21.98
N ASP A 54 -0.76 10.83 -20.67
CA ASP A 54 -0.30 9.87 -19.66
C ASP A 54 -1.41 8.98 -19.09
N GLN A 55 -2.65 9.14 -19.56
CA GLN A 55 -3.70 8.17 -19.29
C GLN A 55 -3.73 7.16 -20.44
N PRO A 56 -3.52 5.85 -20.19
CA PRO A 56 -3.74 4.85 -21.21
C PRO A 56 -5.20 4.95 -21.64
N ARG A 57 -5.44 5.35 -22.89
CA ARG A 57 -6.77 5.38 -23.49
C ARG A 57 -7.31 3.94 -23.48
N THR A 58 -8.14 3.60 -22.51
CA THR A 58 -8.97 2.40 -22.58
C THR A 58 -9.80 2.49 -23.85
N ALA A 59 -9.82 1.38 -24.57
CA ALA A 59 -10.11 1.26 -25.98
C ALA A 59 -11.45 1.87 -26.43
N ARG A 60 -11.46 2.28 -27.69
CA ARG A 60 -12.59 2.77 -28.49
C ARG A 60 -13.86 1.92 -28.29
N PRO A 61 -15.06 2.50 -28.17
CA PRO A 61 -16.29 1.75 -28.41
C PRO A 61 -16.42 1.57 -29.93
N GLY A 62 -15.76 0.56 -30.46
CA GLY A 62 -16.00 0.06 -31.80
C GLY A 62 -17.30 -0.74 -31.84
N PHE A 63 -17.98 -0.71 -32.98
CA PHE A 63 -19.28 -1.30 -33.32
C PHE A 63 -19.35 -2.85 -33.24
N ILE A 64 -18.57 -3.48 -32.37
CA ILE A 64 -18.60 -4.92 -32.11
C ILE A 64 -18.67 -5.09 -30.60
N THR A 65 -19.87 -5.34 -30.08
CA THR A 65 -20.06 -5.92 -28.74
C THR A 65 -19.43 -7.30 -28.73
N LEU A 66 -18.14 -7.39 -28.40
CA LEU A 66 -17.58 -8.65 -27.95
C LEU A 66 -18.41 -9.06 -26.72
N PRO A 67 -18.86 -10.33 -26.62
CA PRO A 67 -19.49 -10.82 -25.40
C PRO A 67 -18.54 -10.49 -24.25
N THR A 68 -19.02 -9.75 -23.26
CA THR A 68 -18.26 -9.48 -22.04
C THR A 68 -18.08 -10.83 -21.35
N TYR A 69 -16.90 -11.41 -21.54
CA TYR A 69 -16.49 -12.64 -20.91
C TYR A 69 -16.37 -12.38 -19.41
N ASP A 70 -17.26 -12.96 -18.62
CA ASP A 70 -17.35 -12.71 -17.18
C ASP A 70 -16.12 -13.28 -16.43
N PRO A 71 -15.18 -12.45 -15.98
CA PRO A 71 -13.93 -12.90 -15.37
C PRO A 71 -14.16 -13.62 -14.02
N GLU A 72 -15.32 -13.44 -13.39
CA GLU A 72 -15.68 -14.08 -12.12
C GLU A 72 -16.06 -15.56 -12.30
N ALA A 73 -16.78 -15.89 -13.37
CA ALA A 73 -17.15 -17.26 -13.71
C ALA A 73 -15.89 -18.12 -13.98
N PHE A 74 -14.93 -17.56 -14.71
CA PHE A 74 -13.63 -18.19 -14.94
C PHE A 74 -12.75 -18.22 -13.68
N GLY A 75 -12.89 -17.23 -12.78
CA GLY A 75 -12.46 -17.29 -11.38
C GLY A 75 -12.71 -18.64 -10.72
N LYS A 76 -13.99 -18.92 -10.59
CA LYS A 76 -14.51 -20.09 -9.89
C LYS A 76 -14.21 -21.39 -10.63
N LEU A 77 -14.22 -21.36 -11.97
CA LEU A 77 -13.88 -22.53 -12.78
C LEU A 77 -12.40 -22.90 -12.64
N SER A 78 -11.48 -21.94 -12.76
CA SER A 78 -10.04 -22.19 -12.56
C SER A 78 -9.72 -22.74 -11.18
N GLU A 79 -10.37 -22.23 -10.12
CA GLU A 79 -10.14 -22.71 -8.75
C GLU A 79 -10.65 -24.16 -8.55
N LYS A 80 -11.76 -24.53 -9.20
CA LYS A 80 -12.23 -25.92 -9.23
C LYS A 80 -11.26 -26.82 -9.99
N ILE A 81 -10.81 -26.40 -11.17
CA ILE A 81 -9.86 -27.14 -12.00
C ILE A 81 -8.51 -27.29 -11.27
N ALA A 82 -8.00 -26.25 -10.62
CA ALA A 82 -6.74 -26.30 -9.88
C ALA A 82 -6.80 -27.30 -8.71
N ARG A 83 -7.89 -27.29 -7.92
CA ARG A 83 -8.10 -28.30 -6.86
C ARG A 83 -8.25 -29.72 -7.42
N PHE A 84 -8.84 -29.85 -8.61
CA PHE A 84 -9.06 -31.12 -9.26
C PHE A 84 -7.76 -31.72 -9.85
N LEU A 85 -6.94 -30.91 -10.54
CA LEU A 85 -5.65 -31.31 -11.11
C LEU A 85 -4.56 -31.51 -10.06
N GLY A 86 -4.57 -30.71 -8.98
CA GLY A 86 -3.58 -30.81 -7.90
C GLY A 86 -3.74 -32.04 -7.01
N THR A 87 -4.87 -32.77 -7.12
CA THR A 87 -5.10 -33.97 -6.33
C THR A 87 -4.91 -35.22 -7.20
N GLY A 88 -4.16 -36.23 -6.72
CA GLY A 88 -3.90 -37.49 -7.44
C GLY A 88 -5.15 -38.30 -7.86
N ARG A 89 -6.34 -37.87 -7.41
CA ARG A 89 -7.65 -38.40 -7.79
C ARG A 89 -7.95 -38.28 -9.29
N PHE A 90 -7.43 -37.26 -9.98
CA PHE A 90 -7.62 -37.12 -11.44
C PHE A 90 -7.00 -38.28 -12.20
N ILE A 91 -5.76 -38.64 -11.85
CA ILE A 91 -5.02 -39.74 -12.48
C ILE A 91 -5.76 -41.06 -12.24
N VAL A 92 -6.19 -41.32 -11.00
CA VAL A 92 -6.97 -42.52 -10.66
C VAL A 92 -8.24 -42.61 -11.52
N TRP A 93 -8.98 -41.52 -11.65
CA TRP A 93 -10.21 -41.53 -12.43
C TRP A 93 -9.97 -41.75 -13.92
N MET A 94 -8.96 -41.09 -14.50
CA MET A 94 -8.56 -41.31 -15.90
C MET A 94 -8.13 -42.77 -16.15
N THR A 95 -7.37 -43.37 -15.24
CA THR A 95 -6.96 -44.77 -15.34
C THR A 95 -8.17 -45.71 -15.30
N VAL A 96 -9.13 -45.46 -14.40
CA VAL A 96 -10.37 -46.27 -14.33
C VAL A 96 -11.16 -46.19 -15.63
N VAL A 97 -11.33 -45.01 -16.21
CA VAL A 97 -12.03 -44.84 -17.49
C VAL A 97 -11.35 -45.64 -18.61
N VAL A 98 -10.02 -45.58 -18.70
CA VAL A 98 -9.25 -46.35 -19.69
C VAL A 98 -9.42 -47.86 -19.46
N ILE A 99 -9.32 -48.34 -18.21
CA ILE A 99 -9.51 -49.75 -17.87
C ILE A 99 -10.92 -50.22 -18.24
N VAL A 100 -11.95 -49.42 -17.91
CA VAL A 100 -13.35 -49.75 -18.23
C VAL A 100 -13.55 -49.80 -19.75
N TRP A 101 -12.96 -48.88 -20.52
CA TRP A 101 -13.05 -48.89 -21.98
C TRP A 101 -12.38 -50.11 -22.61
N VAL A 102 -11.15 -50.42 -22.16
CA VAL A 102 -10.43 -51.61 -22.63
C VAL A 102 -11.18 -52.87 -22.23
N GLY A 103 -11.67 -52.95 -20.99
CA GLY A 103 -12.47 -54.06 -20.47
C GLY A 103 -13.75 -54.27 -21.28
N TRP A 104 -14.48 -53.20 -21.58
CA TRP A 104 -15.69 -53.24 -22.41
C TRP A 104 -15.39 -53.79 -23.81
N ASN A 105 -14.33 -53.31 -24.45
CA ASN A 105 -13.99 -53.72 -25.82
C ASN A 105 -13.32 -55.11 -25.91
N THR A 106 -12.76 -55.62 -24.81
CA THR A 106 -12.11 -56.95 -24.77
C THR A 106 -13.03 -58.06 -24.30
N LEU A 107 -13.88 -57.78 -23.30
CA LEU A 107 -14.73 -58.79 -22.66
C LEU A 107 -16.05 -59.03 -23.42
N LEU A 108 -16.51 -58.09 -24.25
CA LEU A 108 -17.75 -58.27 -25.02
C LEU A 108 -17.52 -59.09 -26.31
N PRO A 109 -18.54 -59.86 -26.76
CA PRO A 109 -18.51 -60.57 -28.04
C PRO A 109 -18.29 -59.62 -29.22
N SER A 110 -17.69 -60.13 -30.30
CA SER A 110 -17.27 -59.40 -31.51
C SER A 110 -18.34 -58.44 -32.06
N ASP A 111 -19.61 -58.81 -31.92
CA ASP A 111 -20.76 -58.07 -32.45
C ASP A 111 -21.03 -56.75 -31.71
N TRP A 112 -20.53 -56.60 -30.47
CA TRP A 112 -20.72 -55.41 -29.63
C TRP A 112 -19.41 -54.66 -29.35
N ARG A 113 -18.30 -55.08 -29.97
CA ARG A 113 -17.01 -54.39 -29.86
C ARG A 113 -17.04 -53.13 -30.70
N PHE A 114 -17.07 -51.99 -30.04
CA PHE A 114 -17.07 -50.69 -30.70
C PHE A 114 -15.66 -50.31 -31.21
N ASP A 115 -14.60 -50.75 -30.52
CA ASP A 115 -13.21 -50.39 -30.77
C ASP A 115 -12.28 -51.62 -30.58
N ASN A 116 -12.05 -52.37 -31.66
CA ASN A 116 -11.13 -53.52 -31.67
C ASN A 116 -9.66 -53.06 -31.60
N TYR A 117 -8.76 -53.95 -31.15
CA TYR A 117 -7.31 -53.71 -31.16
C TYR A 117 -6.88 -53.21 -32.55
N PRO A 118 -6.26 -52.02 -32.71
CA PRO A 118 -5.44 -51.27 -31.74
C PRO A 118 -6.12 -50.09 -30.99
N PHE A 119 -7.44 -50.13 -30.74
CA PHE A 119 -8.19 -49.09 -30.02
C PHE A 119 -8.05 -47.67 -30.64
N ILE A 120 -8.46 -47.56 -31.90
CA ILE A 120 -8.31 -46.32 -32.68
C ILE A 120 -9.14 -45.19 -32.06
N PHE A 121 -10.35 -45.49 -31.58
CA PHE A 121 -11.25 -44.47 -31.02
C PHE A 121 -10.72 -43.94 -29.69
N LEU A 122 -10.24 -44.82 -28.81
CA LEU A 122 -9.60 -44.39 -27.57
C LEU A 122 -8.40 -43.48 -27.86
N THR A 123 -7.57 -43.85 -28.83
CA THR A 123 -6.39 -43.06 -29.21
C THR A 123 -6.77 -41.69 -29.79
N LEU A 124 -7.78 -41.64 -30.67
CA LEU A 124 -8.29 -40.39 -31.23
C LEU A 124 -8.89 -39.49 -30.15
N MET A 125 -9.61 -40.07 -29.19
CA MET A 125 -10.20 -39.30 -28.10
C MET A 125 -9.12 -38.74 -27.16
N LEU A 126 -8.09 -39.52 -26.83
CA LEU A 126 -6.98 -39.06 -26.00
C LEU A 126 -6.13 -37.98 -26.70
N SER A 127 -5.89 -38.11 -28.02
CA SER A 127 -5.15 -37.10 -28.77
C SER A 127 -5.93 -35.78 -28.87
N LEU A 128 -7.24 -35.85 -29.11
CA LEU A 128 -8.12 -34.69 -29.05
C LEU A 128 -8.15 -34.09 -27.64
N GLN A 129 -8.19 -34.93 -26.61
CA GLN A 129 -8.18 -34.49 -25.21
C GLN A 129 -6.93 -33.63 -24.92
N ALA A 130 -5.76 -34.10 -25.31
CA ALA A 130 -4.51 -33.37 -25.15
C ALA A 130 -4.52 -32.05 -25.95
N SER A 131 -5.05 -32.07 -27.17
CA SER A 131 -5.10 -30.90 -28.05
C SER A 131 -5.99 -29.78 -27.50
N TYR A 132 -7.16 -30.09 -26.94
CA TYR A 132 -8.05 -29.06 -26.37
C TYR A 132 -7.61 -28.62 -24.96
N ALA A 133 -6.84 -29.45 -24.24
CA ALA A 133 -6.33 -29.10 -22.92
C ALA A 133 -5.34 -27.93 -23.01
N ALA A 134 -4.46 -27.91 -24.02
CA ALA A 134 -3.45 -26.86 -24.20
C ALA A 134 -4.02 -25.43 -24.22
N PRO A 135 -5.03 -25.07 -25.06
CA PRO A 135 -5.60 -23.72 -25.06
C PRO A 135 -6.36 -23.38 -23.78
N LEU A 136 -7.01 -24.36 -23.13
CA LEU A 136 -7.67 -24.16 -21.85
C LEU A 136 -6.67 -23.86 -20.72
N ILE A 137 -5.53 -24.56 -20.73
CA ILE A 137 -4.43 -24.34 -19.80
C ILE A 137 -3.80 -22.97 -20.07
N LEU A 138 -3.56 -22.59 -21.32
CA LEU A 138 -3.01 -21.28 -21.68
C LEU A 138 -3.91 -20.12 -21.22
N LEU A 139 -5.23 -20.26 -21.36
CA LEU A 139 -6.18 -19.27 -20.85
C LEU A 139 -6.20 -19.21 -19.32
N ALA A 140 -6.01 -20.35 -18.64
CA ALA A 140 -5.90 -20.39 -17.19
C ALA A 140 -4.58 -19.77 -16.70
N GLN A 141 -3.48 -19.98 -17.43
CA GLN A 141 -2.14 -19.48 -17.12
C GLN A 141 -2.02 -17.96 -17.31
N ASN A 142 -2.50 -17.40 -18.43
CA ASN A 142 -2.46 -15.96 -18.69
C ASN A 142 -3.05 -15.13 -17.53
N ARG A 143 -4.09 -15.65 -16.87
CA ARG A 143 -4.72 -14.96 -15.74
C ARG A 143 -4.01 -15.22 -14.40
N GLN A 144 -3.32 -16.35 -14.25
CA GLN A 144 -2.43 -16.55 -13.10
C GLN A 144 -1.27 -15.57 -13.20
N ASP A 145 -0.67 -15.43 -14.39
CA ASP A 145 0.43 -14.50 -14.66
C ASP A 145 0.04 -13.04 -14.40
N ASP A 146 -1.18 -12.63 -14.76
CA ASP A 146 -1.70 -11.28 -14.46
C ASP A 146 -1.84 -11.01 -12.95
N ARG A 147 -2.34 -12.00 -12.18
CA ARG A 147 -2.42 -11.87 -10.71
C ARG A 147 -1.04 -11.88 -10.07
N ASP A 148 -0.16 -12.76 -10.55
CA ASP A 148 1.19 -12.89 -10.04
C ASP A 148 1.98 -11.61 -10.30
N ARG A 149 1.78 -10.97 -11.45
CA ARG A 149 2.34 -9.64 -11.74
C ARG A 149 1.88 -8.59 -10.73
N VAL A 150 0.59 -8.48 -10.45
CA VAL A 150 0.06 -7.51 -9.47
C VAL A 150 0.61 -7.80 -8.07
N ASN A 151 0.68 -9.07 -7.67
CA ASN A 151 1.27 -9.47 -6.39
C ASN A 151 2.75 -9.09 -6.32
N MET A 152 3.51 -9.30 -7.39
CA MET A 152 4.94 -8.92 -7.46
C MET A 152 5.14 -7.39 -7.40
N GLU A 153 4.25 -6.60 -8.03
CA GLU A 153 4.31 -5.14 -7.94
C GLU A 153 4.00 -4.64 -6.51
N GLN A 154 3.02 -5.24 -5.85
CA GLN A 154 2.72 -4.93 -4.44
C GLN A 154 3.85 -5.34 -3.50
N ASP A 155 4.44 -6.50 -3.72
CA ASP A 155 5.53 -7.01 -2.90
C ASP A 155 6.77 -6.12 -3.00
N ARG A 156 7.12 -5.66 -4.21
CA ARG A 156 8.17 -4.64 -4.39
C ARG A 156 7.87 -3.36 -3.61
N ALA A 157 6.66 -2.82 -3.72
CA ALA A 157 6.27 -1.60 -3.00
C ALA A 157 6.23 -1.78 -1.47
N ARG A 158 6.03 -3.02 -0.97
CA ARG A 158 6.16 -3.35 0.45
C ARG A 158 7.63 -3.46 0.86
N SER A 159 8.46 -4.11 0.04
CA SER A 159 9.90 -4.23 0.28
C SER A 159 10.57 -2.85 0.37
N ASP A 160 10.24 -1.93 -0.53
CA ASP A 160 10.78 -0.56 -0.51
C ASP A 160 10.39 0.18 0.79
N ARG A 161 9.15 -0.01 1.26
CA ARG A 161 8.68 0.55 2.54
C ARG A 161 9.39 -0.09 3.74
N ASN A 162 9.58 -1.40 3.73
CA ASN A 162 10.29 -2.11 4.80
C ASN A 162 11.75 -1.66 4.91
N ILE A 163 12.42 -1.40 3.78
CA ILE A 163 13.77 -0.86 3.77
C ILE A 163 13.78 0.54 4.39
N ALA A 164 12.85 1.42 3.99
CA ALA A 164 12.74 2.76 4.56
C ALA A 164 12.44 2.74 6.08
N ASP A 165 11.54 1.87 6.54
CA ASP A 165 11.24 1.70 7.97
C ASP A 165 12.46 1.19 8.74
N THR A 166 13.22 0.26 8.15
CA THR A 166 14.45 -0.26 8.76
C THR A 166 15.52 0.83 8.87
N GLU A 167 15.68 1.66 7.84
CA GLU A 167 16.60 2.81 7.88
C GLU A 167 16.17 3.85 8.92
N TYR A 168 14.87 4.13 9.02
CA TYR A 168 14.32 5.03 10.03
C TYR A 168 14.57 4.50 11.44
N LEU A 169 14.21 3.25 11.71
CA LEU A 169 14.46 2.60 13.00
C LEU A 169 15.94 2.56 13.35
N THR A 170 16.82 2.31 12.38
CA THR A 170 18.28 2.31 12.61
C THR A 170 18.76 3.70 13.02
N ARG A 171 18.24 4.76 12.38
CA ARG A 171 18.56 6.15 12.73
C ARG A 171 18.01 6.53 14.10
N GLU A 172 16.77 6.16 14.42
CA GLU A 172 16.17 6.37 15.74
C GLU A 172 16.96 5.64 16.83
N VAL A 173 17.35 4.39 16.61
CA VAL A 173 18.18 3.62 17.56
C VAL A 173 19.55 4.25 17.74
N ALA A 174 20.18 4.76 16.68
CA ALA A 174 21.44 5.49 16.79
C ALA A 174 21.29 6.78 17.62
N ALA A 175 20.22 7.55 17.41
CA ALA A 175 19.91 8.74 18.18
C ALA A 175 19.61 8.43 19.66
N LEU A 176 18.79 7.40 19.92
CA LEU A 176 18.51 6.89 21.26
C LEU A 176 19.79 6.43 21.97
N ARG A 177 20.67 5.71 21.27
CA ARG A 177 21.97 5.28 21.82
C ARG A 177 22.84 6.47 22.22
N GLN A 178 22.87 7.53 21.41
CA GLN A 178 23.66 8.71 21.70
C GLN A 178 23.09 9.48 22.89
N GLY A 179 21.76 9.69 22.94
CA GLY A 179 21.09 10.33 24.08
C GLY A 179 21.22 9.53 25.38
N LEU A 180 21.10 8.20 25.34
CA LEU A 180 21.37 7.34 26.48
C LEU A 180 22.86 7.35 26.89
N GLY A 181 23.77 7.44 25.92
CA GLY A 181 25.20 7.54 26.17
C GLY A 181 25.59 8.80 26.94
N GLU A 182 24.91 9.92 26.69
CA GLU A 182 25.12 11.18 27.41
C GLU A 182 24.58 11.11 28.85
N VAL A 183 23.37 10.56 29.07
CA VAL A 183 22.72 10.48 30.39
C VAL A 183 23.28 9.35 31.27
N ALA A 184 23.70 8.23 30.68
CA ALA A 184 24.28 7.10 31.41
C ALA A 184 25.81 7.15 31.45
N THR A 185 26.43 8.33 31.38
CA THR A 185 27.87 8.45 31.57
C THR A 185 28.21 7.92 32.98
N ARG A 186 29.25 7.08 33.10
CA ARG A 186 29.68 6.46 34.37
C ARG A 186 29.76 7.47 35.52
N ASP A 187 30.19 8.68 35.23
CA ASP A 187 30.34 9.76 36.21
C ASP A 187 29.01 10.32 36.70
N PHE A 188 27.96 10.37 35.87
CA PHE A 188 26.61 10.76 36.28
C PHE A 188 25.97 9.71 37.19
N ILE A 189 26.04 8.43 36.80
CA ILE A 189 25.56 7.33 37.64
C ILE A 189 26.32 7.29 38.97
N ARG A 190 27.63 7.56 38.94
CA ARG A 190 28.46 7.63 40.13
C ARG A 190 28.10 8.82 41.02
N SER A 191 27.85 10.00 40.44
CA SER A 191 27.46 11.18 41.21
C SER A 191 26.07 11.03 41.83
N GLU A 192 25.10 10.43 41.13
CA GLU A 192 23.77 10.15 41.68
C GLU A 192 23.81 9.08 42.77
N LEU A 193 24.57 7.98 42.58
CA LEU A 193 24.78 6.99 43.64
C LEU A 193 25.45 7.60 44.87
N GLN A 194 26.45 8.46 44.68
CA GLN A 194 27.10 9.17 45.79
C GLN A 194 26.17 10.18 46.47
N ALA A 195 25.34 10.89 45.70
CA ALA A 195 24.35 11.82 46.24
C ALA A 195 23.32 11.07 47.11
N LEU A 196 22.79 9.95 46.62
CA LEU A 196 21.86 9.10 47.36
C LEU A 196 22.49 8.46 48.61
N LEU A 197 23.75 7.98 48.51
CA LEU A 197 24.49 7.45 49.66
C LEU A 197 24.70 8.53 50.74
N LYS A 198 25.08 9.74 50.32
CA LYS A 198 25.32 10.86 51.23
C LYS A 198 24.03 11.33 51.92
N ASP A 199 22.91 11.31 51.20
CA ASP A 199 21.59 11.62 51.76
C ASP A 199 21.19 10.60 52.83
N LEU A 200 21.39 9.30 52.55
CA LEU A 200 21.11 8.22 53.52
C LEU A 200 22.01 8.29 54.77
N ASP A 201 23.31 8.54 54.62
CA ASP A 201 24.21 8.72 55.76
C ASP A 201 23.83 9.96 56.60
N GLY A 202 23.46 11.06 55.94
CA GLY A 202 22.96 12.27 56.62
C GLY A 202 21.71 12.00 57.47
N HIS A 203 20.76 11.22 56.97
CA HIS A 203 19.57 10.82 57.73
C HIS A 203 19.91 9.92 58.94
N ARG A 204 20.98 9.13 58.83
CA ARG A 204 21.45 8.24 59.91
C ARG A 204 22.10 9.02 61.04
N GLU A 205 23.00 9.95 60.72
CA GLU A 205 23.61 10.83 61.74
C GLU A 205 22.57 11.72 62.45
N THR A 206 21.56 12.19 61.71
CA THR A 206 20.49 13.02 62.31
C THR A 206 19.60 12.20 63.26
N SER A 207 19.46 10.89 63.03
CA SER A 207 18.69 9.99 63.90
C SER A 207 19.45 9.59 65.18
N ASP A 208 20.80 9.62 65.18
CA ASP A 208 21.63 9.33 66.36
C ASP A 208 21.79 10.54 67.30
N LEU A 209 21.35 11.74 66.88
CA LEU A 209 21.44 12.99 67.65
C LEU A 209 20.13 13.40 68.36
N LEU A 210 19.06 12.59 68.23
CA LEU A 210 17.76 12.74 68.91
C LEU A 210 17.55 11.60 69.92
#